data_AF-A0A6V7JA90-F1
#
_entry.id   AF-A0A6V7JA90-F1
#
_cell.length_a   1.000
_cell.length_b   1.000
_cell.length_c   1.000
_cell.angle_alpha   90.00
_cell.angle_beta   90.00
_cell.angle_gamma   90.00
#
_symmetry.space_group_name_H-M   'P 1'
#
loop_
_entity.id
_entity.type
_entity.pdbx_description
1 polymer ?
#
loop_
_entity_poly.entity_id
_entity_poly.type
_entity_poly.pdbx_seq_one_letter_code
_entity_poly.pdbx_strand_id
1 'polypeptide(L)' 'AHPIPVELVAKLLGNRVAVSPIVTVEPRRRKFHKPITLTIPVPQAANKGMINQYSGETPTLRLLCSIT' A
#
# COMPACT_ATOMS: atom_id res chain seq x y z
N ALA A 1 -0.14 8.65 9.22
CA ALA A 1 0.28 7.82 8.07
C ALA A 1 1.66 8.30 7.63
N HIS A 2 2.56 7.40 7.24
CA HIS A 2 3.90 7.75 6.79
C HIS A 2 3.94 7.74 5.25
N PRO A 3 4.09 8.91 4.60
CA PRO A 3 4.19 8.99 3.14
C PRO A 3 5.46 8.30 2.63
N ILE A 4 5.36 7.61 1.49
CA ILE A 4 6.52 7.03 0.82
C ILE A 4 6.74 7.78 -0.51
N PRO A 5 7.88 8.48 -0.69
CA PRO A 5 8.18 9.16 -1.94
C PRO A 5 8.30 8.18 -3.11
N VAL A 6 7.61 8.45 -4.21
CA VAL A 6 7.64 7.59 -5.42
C VAL A 6 9.05 7.47 -6.00
N GLU A 7 9.83 8.55 -5.98
CA GLU A 7 11.22 8.56 -6.45
C GLU A 7 12.13 7.62 -5.66
N LEU A 8 11.90 7.50 -4.35
CA LEU A 8 12.65 6.57 -3.50
C LEU A 8 12.33 5.12 -3.88
N VAL A 9 11.04 4.82 -4.09
CA VAL A 9 10.58 3.48 -4.51
C VAL A 9 11.14 3.13 -5.88
N ALA A 10 11.09 4.07 -6.83
CA ALA A 10 11.65 3.88 -8.16
C ALA A 10 13.18 3.69 -8.12
N LYS A 11 13.89 4.42 -7.26
CA LYS A 11 15.34 4.27 -7.08
C LYS A 11 15.72 2.89 -6.52
N LEU A 12 14.94 2.35 -5.58
CA LEU A 12 15.26 1.09 -4.90
C LEU A 12 14.73 -0.14 -5.65
N LEU A 13 13.53 -0.06 -6.23
CA LEU A 13 12.81 -1.20 -6.78
C LEU A 13 12.55 -1.09 -8.29
N GLY A 14 12.88 0.04 -8.91
CA GLY A 14 12.48 0.37 -10.28
C GLY A 14 11.00 0.72 -10.39
N ASN A 15 10.49 0.93 -11.62
CA ASN A 15 9.06 1.18 -11.88
C ASN A 15 8.24 -0.12 -11.90
N ARG A 16 8.54 -1.07 -11.01
CA ARG A 16 7.88 -2.38 -10.93
C ARG A 16 6.77 -2.44 -9.89
N VAL A 17 6.84 -1.56 -8.89
CA VAL A 17 5.93 -1.56 -7.74
C VAL A 17 5.55 -0.12 -7.42
N ALA A 18 4.26 0.11 -7.18
CA ALA A 18 3.77 1.27 -6.46
C ALA A 18 3.35 0.87 -5.04
N VAL A 19 3.55 1.78 -4.09
CA VAL A 19 3.16 1.58 -2.69
C VAL A 19 2.27 2.72 -2.22
N SER A 20 1.35 2.42 -1.31
CA SER A 20 0.58 3.42 -0.58
C SER A 20 1.39 3.94 0.63
N PRO A 21 0.97 5.04 1.28
CA PRO A 21 1.50 5.43 2.58
C PRO A 21 1.34 4.31 3.61
N ILE A 22 2.27 4.22 4.56
CA ILE A 22 2.14 3.28 5.67
C ILE A 22 1.09 3.81 6.63
N VAL A 23 0.06 3.01 6.88
CA VAL A 23 -1.01 3.31 7.84
C VAL A 23 -0.84 2.40 9.05
N THR A 24 -0.71 3.01 10.23
CA THR A 24 -0.57 2.31 11.50
C THR A 24 -1.72 2.70 12.41
N VAL A 25 -2.36 1.70 13.03
CA VAL A 25 -3.32 1.91 14.11
C VAL A 25 -2.56 1.82 15.43
N GLU A 26 -2.49 2.93 16.15
CA GLU A 26 -1.81 3.01 17.44
C GLU A 26 -2.80 3.13 18.60
N PRO A 27 -2.50 2.52 19.77
CA PRO A 27 -1.35 1.67 20.02
C PRO A 27 -1.48 0.30 19.34
N ARG A 28 -0.36 -0.25 18.84
CA ARG A 28 -0.30 -1.63 18.34
C ARG A 28 -0.66 -2.66 19.43
N ARG A 29 -0.88 -3.91 19.01
CA ARG A 29 -1.22 -5.05 19.90
C ARG A 29 -2.51 -4.83 20.71
N ARG A 30 -3.49 -4.14 20.10
CA ARG A 30 -4.83 -3.94 20.66
C ARG A 30 -5.87 -4.72 19.88
N LYS A 31 -6.90 -5.19 20.59
CA LYS A 31 -8.11 -5.79 20.01
C LYS A 31 -9.24 -4.78 20.12
N PHE A 32 -10.02 -4.65 19.05
CA PHE A 32 -11.27 -3.92 19.07
C PHE A 32 -12.42 -4.90 19.30
N HIS A 33 -13.36 -4.56 20.18
CA HIS A 33 -14.56 -5.39 20.42
C HIS A 33 -15.55 -5.35 19.24
N LYS A 34 -15.38 -4.40 18.33
CA LYS A 34 -16.10 -4.29 17.07
C LYS A 34 -15.09 -4.18 15.92
N PRO A 35 -15.42 -4.67 14.71
CA PRO A 35 -14.58 -4.44 13.54
C PRO A 35 -14.35 -2.94 13.32
N ILE A 36 -13.16 -2.59 12.84
CA ILE A 36 -12.84 -1.23 12.39
C ILE A 36 -12.72 -1.24 10.87
N THR A 37 -13.18 -0.16 10.23
CA THR A 37 -13.03 0.06 8.80
C THR A 37 -11.84 0.97 8.57
N LEU A 38 -10.93 0.57 7.68
CA LEU A 38 -9.78 1.37 7.27
C LEU A 38 -9.94 1.76 5.81
N THR A 39 -9.68 3.04 5.51
CA THR A 39 -9.62 3.56 4.14
C THR A 39 -8.18 3.99 3.86
N ILE A 40 -7.55 3.32 2.90
CA ILE A 40 -6.16 3.55 2.51
C ILE A 40 -6.16 3.97 1.04
N PRO A 41 -5.47 5.05 0.64
CA PRO A 41 -5.37 5.42 -0.76
C PRO A 41 -4.64 4.32 -1.53
N VAL A 42 -5.16 3.97 -2.71
CA VAL A 42 -4.52 2.98 -3.58
C VAL A 42 -3.14 3.47 -4.04
N PRO A 43 -2.17 2.58 -4.23
CA PRO A 43 -0.89 2.95 -4.82
C PRO A 43 -1.08 3.61 -6.19
N GLN A 44 -0.38 4.70 -6.46
CA GLN A 44 -0.43 5.36 -7.77
C GLN A 44 0.73 4.90 -8.63
N ALA A 45 0.44 4.57 -9.90
CA ALA A 45 1.48 4.22 -10.83
C ALA A 45 2.40 5.42 -11.08
N ALA A 46 3.72 5.20 -11.08
CA ALA A 46 4.58 6.10 -11.83
C ALA A 46 4.21 5.89 -13.30
N ASN A 47 3.62 6.89 -13.98
CA ASN A 47 3.13 6.84 -15.37
C ASN A 47 4.23 6.55 -16.44
N LYS A 48 5.32 5.87 -16.07
CA LYS A 48 6.47 5.45 -16.87
C LYS A 48 6.36 3.96 -17.26
N GLY A 49 5.26 3.58 -17.90
CA GLY A 49 5.06 2.23 -18.45
C GLY A 49 4.65 1.14 -17.46
N MET A 50 4.28 1.50 -16.23
CA MET A 50 3.80 0.53 -15.24
C MET A 50 2.33 0.17 -15.51
N ILE A 51 2.05 -1.12 -15.74
CA ILE A 51 0.69 -1.63 -15.96
C ILE A 51 0.07 -1.95 -14.59
N ASN A 52 -0.79 -1.07 -14.11
CA ASN A 52 -1.54 -1.26 -12.87
C ASN A 52 -3.00 -1.61 -13.18
N GLN A 53 -3.24 -2.85 -13.61
CA GLN A 53 -4.60 -3.36 -13.72
C GLN A 53 -5.01 -3.96 -12.37
N TYR A 54 -5.75 -3.17 -11.58
CA TYR A 54 -6.27 -3.60 -10.28
C TYR A 54 -7.57 -4.42 -10.37
N SER A 55 -8.19 -4.41 -11.55
CA SER A 55 -9.41 -5.15 -11.88
C SER A 55 -9.09 -6.27 -12.87
N GLY A 56 -9.28 -7.54 -12.48
CA GLY A 56 -9.05 -8.71 -13.32
C GLY A 56 -8.98 -10.01 -12.51
N GLU A 57 -8.92 -11.16 -13.19
CA GLU A 57 -8.82 -12.49 -12.54
C GLU A 57 -7.53 -12.69 -11.74
N THR A 58 -6.46 -11.96 -12.08
CA THR A 58 -5.19 -11.93 -11.35
C THR A 58 -4.90 -10.53 -10.79
N PRO A 59 -5.44 -10.18 -9.61
CA PRO A 59 -5.24 -8.84 -9.05
C PRO A 59 -3.76 -8.61 -8.72
N THR A 60 -3.22 -7.52 -9.24
CA THR A 60 -1.84 -7.07 -8.95
C THR A 60 -1.73 -6.30 -7.64
N LEU A 61 -2.86 -5.90 -7.05
CA LEU A 61 -2.93 -5.18 -5.78
C LEU A 61 -2.78 -6.15 -4.60
N ARG A 62 -1.85 -5.86 -3.68
CA ARG A 62 -1.61 -6.67 -2.48
C ARG A 62 -1.73 -5.83 -1.21
N LEU A 63 -2.42 -6.36 -0.21
CA LEU A 63 -2.43 -5.80 1.15
C LEU A 63 -1.31 -6.45 1.97
N LEU A 64 -0.35 -5.65 2.40
CA LEU A 64 0.68 -6.08 3.36
C LEU A 64 0.26 -5.62 4.76
N CYS A 65 0.44 -6.49 5.76
CA CYS A 65 0.14 -6.17 7.15
C CYS A 65 1.31 -6.60 8.06
N SER A 66 1.53 -5.84 9.13
CA SER A 66 2.48 -6.15 10.18
C SER A 66 1.78 -6.04 11.52
N ILE A 67 1.73 -7.15 12.25
CA ILE A 67 1.02 -7.27 13.54
C ILE A 67 1.96 -7.27 14.74
N THR A 68 3.28 -7.21 14.50
CA THR A 68 4.31 -7.36 15.54
C THR A 68 4.30 -6.24 16.59
#